data_AF-A0A2T4JFQ2-F1
#
_entry.id   AF-A0A2T4JFQ2-F1
#
_cell.length_a   1.000
_cell.length_b   1.000
_cell.length_c   1.000
_cell.angle_alpha   90.00
_cell.angle_beta   90.00
_cell.angle_gamma   90.00
#
_symmetry.space_group_name_H-M   'P 1'
#
loop_
_entity.id
_entity.type
_entity.pdbx_description
1 polymer ?
#
loop_
_entity_poly.entity_id
_entity_poly.type
_entity_poly.pdbx_seq_one_letter_code
_entity_poly.pdbx_strand_id
1 'polypeptide(L)'
;MGGKRFMRLTRLRLKPAARITGKCIALLAALSACTGIAPHDKNAKLVQGPPIADVQTPFDQALTCLNGKISPRLRFAVGIIPDLTGREQYNDGGAGKFVSQGAGEVVQSALFKAGVSLVNRRDQMVSTNEASWGIRTMRQQVPADFYVSGSINSLDFIPGGATYAVIGGIGPRYRQNRILIALDLSVTNATTGQIVANIPLQKQIFADEWGITGARFAGNTLVDADAGVQQREPLNFALRQVLYLATFELLTQLMPVRQYAECRSLIDDGAGEVTGPGTTGEFIRKYEAAKARAEERRKQALEAVAAAEAREAEAQDSETAEAAPAKPQPAAEPASEAQPAAGTTAAAPAADPPATPVPVVAEPATPARAVKAAARAEQDAVTVPAAPADADPAPEAVPRLEKAATTTRPAPSDASPEAADTATPEPPDPKRGLPVLPPAAAGREA
;
A
#
# COMPACT_ATOMS: atom_id res chain seq x y z
N MET A 1 -6.56 -62.54 88.86
CA MET A 1 -7.79 -62.44 88.04
C MET A 1 -7.85 -61.04 87.44
N GLY A 2 -7.53 -60.93 86.14
CA GLY A 2 -7.42 -59.65 85.43
C GLY A 2 -8.75 -59.23 84.79
N GLY A 3 -9.28 -58.08 85.21
CA GLY A 3 -10.46 -57.44 84.62
C GLY A 3 -10.05 -56.52 83.47
N LYS A 4 -10.37 -56.92 82.23
CA LYS A 4 -10.08 -56.19 80.99
C LYS A 4 -10.97 -54.94 80.88
N ARG A 5 -10.35 -53.76 80.72
CA ARG A 5 -11.02 -52.52 80.31
C ARG A 5 -11.41 -52.60 78.84
N PHE A 6 -12.71 -52.55 78.54
CA PHE A 6 -13.23 -52.43 77.18
C PHE A 6 -13.28 -50.95 76.78
N MET A 7 -12.41 -50.56 75.85
CA MET A 7 -12.34 -49.25 75.24
C MET A 7 -13.40 -49.18 74.13
N ARG A 8 -14.40 -48.29 74.25
CA ARG A 8 -15.42 -48.06 73.21
C ARG A 8 -14.77 -47.34 72.02
N LEU A 9 -14.64 -48.02 70.89
CA LEU A 9 -14.35 -47.40 69.59
C LEU A 9 -15.57 -46.62 69.11
N THR A 10 -15.48 -45.30 69.11
CA THR A 10 -16.46 -44.40 68.49
C THR A 10 -16.33 -44.52 66.97
N ARG A 11 -17.31 -45.14 66.30
CA ARG A 11 -17.35 -45.21 64.83
C ARG A 11 -17.58 -43.82 64.26
N LEU A 12 -16.58 -43.27 63.56
CA LEU A 12 -16.71 -42.08 62.75
C LEU A 12 -17.63 -42.41 61.56
N ARG A 13 -18.84 -41.84 61.53
CA ARG A 13 -19.76 -41.98 60.40
C ARG A 13 -19.25 -41.15 59.22
N LEU A 14 -18.78 -41.83 58.17
CA LEU A 14 -18.60 -41.25 56.84
C LEU A 14 -19.98 -40.78 56.33
N LYS A 15 -20.13 -39.48 56.04
CA LYS A 15 -21.33 -38.95 55.39
C LYS A 15 -21.27 -39.31 53.89
N PRO A 16 -22.37 -39.78 53.27
CA PRO A 16 -22.37 -40.12 51.87
C PRO A 16 -22.26 -38.86 51.01
N ALA A 17 -21.18 -38.78 50.23
CA ALA A 17 -20.98 -37.82 49.15
C ALA A 17 -21.93 -38.18 48.00
N ALA A 18 -23.20 -37.79 48.11
CA ALA A 18 -24.22 -38.18 47.13
C ALA A 18 -25.17 -37.01 46.82
N ARG A 19 -24.66 -35.82 46.49
CA ARG A 19 -25.50 -34.68 46.02
C ARG A 19 -24.83 -33.72 45.01
N ILE A 20 -23.74 -34.10 44.33
CA ILE A 20 -23.11 -33.22 43.32
C ILE A 20 -23.23 -33.78 41.89
N THR A 21 -23.45 -35.09 41.74
CA THR A 21 -23.49 -35.77 40.43
C THR A 21 -24.67 -35.37 39.54
N GLY A 22 -25.80 -34.96 40.10
CA GLY A 22 -27.01 -34.62 39.33
C GLY A 22 -26.95 -33.26 38.62
N LYS A 23 -26.23 -32.27 39.16
CA LYS A 23 -26.17 -30.93 38.57
C LYS A 23 -25.18 -30.83 37.40
N CYS A 24 -24.12 -31.62 37.39
CA CYS A 24 -23.13 -31.62 36.29
C CYS A 24 -23.68 -32.29 35.01
N ILE A 25 -24.49 -33.34 35.13
CA ILE A 25 -25.08 -34.04 33.97
C ILE A 25 -26.12 -33.17 33.26
N ALA A 26 -26.92 -32.41 34.02
CA ALA A 26 -27.89 -31.47 33.45
C ALA A 26 -27.22 -30.28 32.72
N LEU A 27 -26.04 -29.84 33.18
CA LEU A 27 -25.28 -28.80 32.49
C LEU A 27 -24.68 -29.32 31.17
N LEU A 28 -24.14 -30.54 31.14
CA LEU A 28 -23.62 -31.19 29.92
C LEU A 28 -24.72 -31.46 28.88
N ALA A 29 -25.93 -31.84 29.31
CA ALA A 29 -27.08 -32.02 28.42
C ALA A 29 -27.63 -30.70 27.86
N ALA A 30 -27.42 -29.57 28.56
CA ALA A 30 -27.78 -28.25 28.06
C ALA A 30 -26.80 -27.73 26.98
N LEU A 31 -25.54 -28.18 26.99
CA LEU A 31 -24.55 -27.86 25.94
C LEU A 31 -24.70 -28.71 24.66
N SER A 32 -25.32 -29.90 24.73
CA SER A 32 -25.51 -30.78 23.55
C SER A 32 -26.65 -30.34 22.61
N ALA A 33 -27.39 -29.27 22.92
CA ALA A 33 -28.51 -28.80 22.10
C ALA A 33 -28.10 -27.86 20.94
N CYS A 34 -26.81 -27.56 20.77
CA CYS A 34 -26.31 -26.63 19.74
C CYS A 34 -25.68 -27.30 18.51
N THR A 35 -26.00 -28.56 18.19
CA THR A 35 -25.45 -29.22 17.00
C THR A 35 -26.45 -29.23 15.85
N GLY A 36 -26.29 -28.28 14.92
CA GLY A 36 -26.94 -28.29 13.61
C GLY A 36 -26.32 -29.35 12.70
N ILE A 37 -26.53 -30.64 13.00
CA ILE A 37 -26.11 -31.74 12.13
C ILE A 37 -27.11 -31.82 10.97
N ALA A 38 -26.68 -31.42 9.79
CA ALA A 38 -27.50 -31.50 8.59
C ALA A 38 -27.67 -32.98 8.16
N PRO A 39 -28.88 -33.43 7.81
CA PRO A 39 -29.10 -34.74 7.19
C PRO A 39 -28.34 -34.87 5.87
N HIS A 40 -27.66 -36.00 5.64
CA HIS A 40 -26.82 -36.25 4.46
C HIS A 40 -27.63 -36.49 3.17
N ASP A 41 -28.93 -36.74 3.28
CA ASP A 41 -29.87 -36.98 2.19
C ASP A 41 -30.48 -35.68 1.62
N LYS A 42 -30.14 -34.53 2.20
CA LYS A 42 -30.64 -33.22 1.79
C LYS A 42 -29.49 -32.22 1.65
N ASN A 43 -29.57 -31.37 0.64
CA ASN A 43 -28.65 -30.24 0.54
C ASN A 43 -28.75 -29.38 1.80
N ALA A 44 -27.61 -29.11 2.44
CA ALA A 44 -27.57 -28.21 3.59
C ALA A 44 -28.03 -26.82 3.16
N LYS A 45 -28.91 -26.19 3.96
CA LYS A 45 -29.29 -24.80 3.73
C LYS A 45 -28.04 -23.94 3.93
N LEU A 46 -27.63 -23.24 2.87
CA LEU A 46 -26.49 -22.34 2.95
C LEU A 46 -26.84 -21.18 3.88
N VAL A 47 -25.97 -20.92 4.86
CA VAL A 47 -26.06 -19.73 5.71
C VAL A 47 -25.78 -18.52 4.82
N GLN A 48 -26.76 -17.64 4.64
CA GLN A 48 -26.59 -16.43 3.84
C GLN A 48 -25.84 -15.39 4.68
N GLY A 49 -24.66 -14.98 4.22
CA GLY A 49 -23.93 -13.86 4.80
C GLY A 49 -24.52 -12.49 4.41
N PRO A 50 -23.86 -11.40 4.81
CA PRO A 50 -24.16 -10.05 4.32
C PRO A 50 -24.17 -9.97 2.77
N PRO A 51 -24.86 -8.98 2.18
CA PRO A 51 -24.88 -8.79 0.74
C PRO A 51 -23.48 -8.45 0.19
N ILE A 52 -23.30 -8.69 -1.11
CA ILE A 52 -22.08 -8.32 -1.83
C ILE A 52 -21.95 -6.79 -1.83
N ALA A 53 -20.73 -6.30 -1.55
CA ALA A 53 -20.40 -4.89 -1.55
C ALA A 53 -19.11 -4.64 -2.35
N ASP A 54 -18.92 -3.39 -2.79
CA ASP A 54 -17.69 -2.98 -3.48
C ASP A 54 -16.48 -3.05 -2.55
N VAL A 55 -15.34 -3.44 -3.11
CA VAL A 55 -14.07 -3.43 -2.37
C VAL A 55 -13.43 -2.06 -2.49
N GLN A 56 -13.59 -1.25 -1.45
CA GLN A 56 -12.99 0.07 -1.34
C GLN A 56 -11.70 0.04 -0.52
N THR A 57 -10.70 0.79 -0.96
CA THR A 57 -9.46 0.98 -0.22
C THR A 57 -9.27 2.45 0.16
N PRO A 58 -8.46 2.77 1.19
CA PRO A 58 -8.11 4.15 1.52
C PRO A 58 -7.43 4.92 0.38
N PHE A 59 -6.90 4.23 -0.64
CA PHE A 59 -6.19 4.84 -1.76
C PHE A 59 -7.07 5.12 -2.98
N ASP A 60 -8.34 4.71 -2.95
CA ASP A 60 -9.24 4.82 -4.10
C ASP A 60 -9.43 6.27 -4.54
N GLN A 61 -9.62 7.18 -3.60
CA GLN A 61 -9.82 8.61 -3.89
C GLN A 61 -8.58 9.24 -4.54
N ALA A 62 -7.39 8.90 -4.03
CA ALA A 62 -6.12 9.38 -4.57
C ALA A 62 -5.86 8.82 -5.98
N LEU A 63 -6.15 7.54 -6.23
CA LEU A 63 -6.07 6.94 -7.56
C LEU A 63 -7.04 7.63 -8.53
N THR A 64 -8.32 7.77 -8.16
CA THR A 64 -9.31 8.42 -9.03
C THR A 64 -8.95 9.89 -9.30
N CYS A 65 -8.31 10.59 -8.36
CA CYS A 65 -7.79 11.94 -8.58
C CYS A 65 -6.73 12.01 -9.71
N LEU A 66 -6.01 10.92 -10.01
CA LEU A 66 -5.05 10.87 -11.12
C LEU A 66 -5.70 10.87 -12.50
N ASN A 67 -7.01 10.64 -12.58
CA ASN A 67 -7.73 10.60 -13.85
C ASN A 67 -7.61 11.95 -14.59
N GLY A 68 -7.20 11.90 -15.86
CA GLY A 68 -6.94 13.08 -16.69
C GLY A 68 -5.61 13.80 -16.41
N LYS A 69 -4.85 13.41 -15.38
CA LYS A 69 -3.50 13.93 -15.11
C LYS A 69 -2.42 13.14 -15.86
N ILE A 70 -2.72 11.90 -16.25
CA ILE A 70 -1.86 11.05 -17.08
C ILE A 70 -2.24 11.21 -18.55
N SER A 71 -1.24 11.34 -19.42
CA SER A 71 -1.48 11.48 -20.86
C SER A 71 -2.20 10.24 -21.41
N PRO A 72 -3.37 10.39 -22.09
CA PRO A 72 -4.12 9.26 -22.64
C PRO A 72 -3.37 8.55 -23.77
N ARG A 73 -2.32 9.18 -24.31
CA ARG A 73 -1.44 8.57 -25.32
C ARG A 73 -0.54 7.48 -24.75
N LEU A 74 -0.24 7.54 -23.45
CA LEU A 74 0.57 6.53 -22.78
C LEU A 74 -0.29 5.30 -22.49
N ARG A 75 0.11 4.17 -23.06
CA ARG A 75 -0.59 2.90 -22.90
C ARG A 75 0.17 2.02 -21.95
N PHE A 76 -0.52 1.59 -20.91
CA PHE A 76 0.00 0.72 -19.87
C PHE A 76 -0.48 -0.71 -20.10
N ALA A 77 0.38 -1.66 -19.78
CA ALA A 77 0.05 -3.06 -19.64
C ALA A 77 0.42 -3.56 -18.25
N VAL A 78 -0.19 -4.66 -17.83
CA VAL A 78 0.21 -5.35 -16.59
C VAL A 78 0.73 -6.73 -16.98
N GLY A 79 1.94 -7.03 -16.55
CA GLY A 79 2.58 -8.32 -16.66
C GLY A 79 2.16 -9.28 -15.55
N ILE A 80 2.94 -10.32 -15.37
CA ILE A 80 2.72 -11.30 -14.29
C ILE A 80 3.25 -10.70 -12.98
N ILE A 81 2.46 -10.87 -11.91
CA ILE A 81 2.85 -10.55 -10.54
C ILE A 81 2.64 -11.82 -9.73
N PRO A 82 3.63 -12.74 -9.70
CA PRO A 82 3.48 -14.02 -9.03
C PRO A 82 3.67 -13.86 -7.52
N ASP A 83 3.05 -14.77 -6.78
CA ASP A 83 3.38 -15.04 -5.39
C ASP A 83 4.66 -15.86 -5.32
N LEU A 84 5.76 -15.23 -4.90
CA LEU A 84 7.06 -15.86 -4.71
C LEU A 84 7.38 -16.11 -3.23
N THR A 85 6.39 -15.97 -2.34
CA THR A 85 6.58 -16.16 -0.89
C THR A 85 6.77 -17.64 -0.54
N GLY A 86 6.31 -18.55 -1.40
CA GLY A 86 6.36 -19.99 -1.17
C GLY A 86 5.49 -20.49 -0.03
N ARG A 87 4.64 -19.63 0.55
CA ARG A 87 3.81 -19.98 1.71
C ARG A 87 2.54 -20.71 1.26
N GLU A 88 2.34 -21.91 1.80
CA GLU A 88 1.13 -22.72 1.59
C GLU A 88 0.44 -23.03 2.92
N GLN A 89 -0.88 -22.88 2.94
CA GLN A 89 -1.72 -23.24 4.05
C GLN A 89 -2.21 -24.68 3.87
N TYR A 90 -1.96 -25.50 4.89
CA TYR A 90 -2.45 -26.87 4.98
C TYR A 90 -3.39 -26.97 6.18
N ASN A 91 -4.70 -26.99 5.94
CA ASN A 91 -5.71 -27.19 6.98
C ASN A 91 -6.61 -28.38 6.60
N ASP A 92 -7.43 -28.84 7.55
CA ASP A 92 -8.37 -29.96 7.37
C ASP A 92 -9.44 -29.76 6.26
N GLY A 93 -9.51 -28.57 5.65
CA GLY A 93 -10.40 -28.24 4.53
C GLY A 93 -9.73 -28.14 3.16
N GLY A 94 -8.42 -28.40 3.05
CA GLY A 94 -7.67 -28.37 1.79
C GLY A 94 -6.30 -27.69 1.91
N ALA A 95 -5.48 -27.89 0.87
CA ALA A 95 -4.21 -27.19 0.66
C ALA A 95 -4.40 -26.01 -0.28
N GLY A 96 -3.79 -24.86 0.01
CA GLY A 96 -3.88 -23.67 -0.83
C GLY A 96 -2.77 -22.66 -0.57
N LYS A 97 -2.61 -21.68 -1.48
CA LYS A 97 -1.66 -20.58 -1.29
C LYS A 97 -2.15 -19.64 -0.19
N PHE A 98 -1.25 -19.15 0.67
CA PHE A 98 -1.60 -18.18 1.71
C PHE A 98 -2.00 -16.82 1.11
N VAL A 99 -1.46 -16.49 -0.06
CA VAL A 99 -1.66 -15.21 -0.73
C VAL A 99 -2.42 -15.40 -2.05
N SER A 100 -3.23 -14.41 -2.41
CA SER A 100 -3.96 -14.41 -3.68
C SER A 100 -3.01 -14.45 -4.89
N GLN A 101 -3.33 -15.32 -5.86
CA GLN A 101 -2.64 -15.41 -7.15
C GLN A 101 -3.14 -14.37 -8.18
N GLY A 102 -4.08 -13.51 -7.76
CA GLY A 102 -4.73 -12.50 -8.62
C GLY A 102 -4.11 -11.10 -8.53
N ALA A 103 -2.89 -10.94 -8.00
CA ALA A 103 -2.27 -9.63 -7.77
C ALA A 103 -2.21 -8.75 -9.03
N GLY A 104 -1.96 -9.35 -10.20
CA GLY A 104 -2.01 -8.64 -11.49
C GLY A 104 -3.36 -7.99 -11.80
N GLU A 105 -4.48 -8.66 -11.50
CA GLU A 105 -5.83 -8.11 -11.73
C GLU A 105 -6.15 -6.96 -10.77
N VAL A 106 -5.60 -7.03 -9.56
CA VAL A 106 -5.71 -5.97 -8.56
C VAL A 106 -4.98 -4.72 -9.05
N VAL A 107 -3.77 -4.85 -9.60
CA VAL A 107 -3.03 -3.74 -10.22
C VAL A 107 -3.74 -3.22 -11.47
N GLN A 108 -4.29 -4.09 -12.33
CA GLN A 108 -5.11 -3.66 -13.47
C GLN A 108 -6.31 -2.82 -13.01
N SER A 109 -6.97 -3.23 -11.94
CA SER A 109 -8.09 -2.49 -11.36
C SER A 109 -7.66 -1.11 -10.81
N ALA A 110 -6.51 -1.03 -10.15
CA ALA A 110 -5.96 0.22 -9.63
C ALA A 110 -5.57 1.19 -10.77
N LEU A 111 -4.91 0.68 -11.82
CA LEU A 111 -4.59 1.47 -13.02
C LEU A 111 -5.85 1.96 -13.74
N PHE A 112 -6.87 1.11 -13.84
CA PHE A 112 -8.16 1.50 -14.42
C PHE A 112 -8.84 2.59 -13.59
N LYS A 113 -8.83 2.49 -12.25
CA LYS A 113 -9.30 3.55 -11.33
C LYS A 113 -8.53 4.86 -11.52
N ALA A 114 -7.24 4.79 -11.84
CA ALA A 114 -6.40 5.96 -12.14
C ALA A 114 -6.64 6.61 -13.51
N GLY A 115 -7.50 6.02 -14.35
CA GLY A 115 -7.86 6.59 -15.65
C GLY A 115 -6.80 6.44 -16.75
N VAL A 116 -5.86 5.50 -16.62
CA VAL A 116 -4.85 5.25 -17.66
C VAL A 116 -5.39 4.42 -18.81
N SER A 117 -4.82 4.60 -20.01
CA SER A 117 -5.10 3.74 -21.16
C SER A 117 -4.48 2.36 -20.94
N LEU A 118 -5.31 1.34 -20.68
CA LEU A 118 -4.84 -0.01 -20.34
C LEU A 118 -5.00 -1.00 -21.52
N VAL A 119 -3.96 -1.77 -21.80
CA VAL A 119 -3.96 -2.84 -22.80
C VAL A 119 -3.78 -4.19 -22.11
N ASN A 120 -4.60 -5.18 -22.47
CA ASN A 120 -4.47 -6.52 -21.91
C ASN A 120 -3.23 -7.23 -22.47
N ARG A 121 -2.26 -7.52 -21.58
CA ARG A 121 -1.08 -8.35 -21.87
C ARG A 121 -0.89 -9.48 -20.86
N ARG A 122 -1.82 -9.63 -19.91
CA ARG A 122 -1.79 -10.71 -18.91
C ARG A 122 -2.39 -11.99 -19.47
N ASP A 123 -3.52 -11.87 -20.16
CA ASP A 123 -4.11 -12.96 -20.95
C ASP A 123 -4.02 -12.62 -22.43
N GLN A 124 -2.97 -13.12 -23.07
CA GLN A 124 -2.72 -12.88 -24.48
C GLN A 124 -3.35 -13.95 -25.37
N MET A 125 -3.92 -15.03 -24.80
CA MET A 125 -4.29 -16.22 -25.56
C MET A 125 -5.28 -15.90 -26.67
N VAL A 126 -6.28 -15.06 -26.39
CA VAL A 126 -7.23 -14.61 -27.42
C VAL A 126 -6.51 -13.83 -28.53
N SER A 127 -5.64 -12.88 -28.17
CA SER A 127 -4.93 -12.03 -29.13
C SER A 127 -3.93 -12.82 -29.98
N THR A 128 -3.31 -13.85 -29.43
CA THR A 128 -2.39 -14.73 -30.16
C THR A 128 -3.12 -15.76 -31.01
N ASN A 129 -4.21 -16.33 -30.51
CA ASN A 129 -4.99 -17.35 -31.23
C ASN A 129 -5.71 -16.75 -32.43
N GLU A 130 -6.39 -15.61 -32.26
CA GLU A 130 -7.02 -14.88 -33.38
C GLU A 130 -6.00 -14.47 -34.45
N ALA A 131 -4.77 -14.15 -34.02
CA ALA A 131 -3.68 -13.86 -34.96
C ALA A 131 -3.20 -15.11 -35.70
N SER A 132 -3.09 -16.26 -35.01
CA SER A 132 -2.73 -17.53 -35.63
C SER A 132 -3.78 -18.04 -36.62
N TRP A 133 -5.05 -17.76 -36.36
CA TRP A 133 -6.18 -18.11 -37.23
C TRP A 133 -6.37 -17.12 -38.39
N GLY A 134 -5.58 -16.04 -38.44
CA GLY A 134 -5.69 -15.01 -39.47
C GLY A 134 -6.92 -14.10 -39.35
N ILE A 135 -7.64 -14.15 -38.23
CA ILE A 135 -8.79 -13.25 -37.95
C ILE A 135 -8.29 -11.82 -37.74
N ARG A 136 -7.15 -11.66 -37.06
CA ARG A 136 -6.49 -10.37 -36.83
C ARG A 136 -5.02 -10.46 -37.22
N THR A 137 -4.42 -9.34 -37.63
CA THR A 137 -2.97 -9.32 -37.87
C THR A 137 -2.24 -8.87 -36.61
N MET A 138 -1.09 -9.48 -36.28
CA MET A 138 -0.25 -9.06 -35.15
C MET A 138 0.11 -7.56 -35.18
N ARG A 139 0.30 -7.00 -36.37
CA ARG A 139 0.58 -5.56 -36.59
C ARG A 139 -0.57 -4.63 -36.17
N GLN A 140 -1.79 -5.13 -36.08
CA GLN A 140 -2.96 -4.35 -35.66
C GLN A 140 -3.13 -4.32 -34.13
N GLN A 141 -2.36 -5.12 -33.39
CA GLN A 141 -2.41 -5.09 -31.93
C GLN A 141 -1.89 -3.74 -31.43
N VAL A 142 -2.65 -3.12 -30.52
CA VAL A 142 -2.23 -1.88 -29.87
C VAL A 142 -0.96 -2.15 -29.05
N PRO A 143 0.18 -1.50 -29.35
CA PRO A 143 1.37 -1.65 -28.52
C PRO A 143 1.17 -0.98 -27.16
N ALA A 144 1.81 -1.53 -26.13
CA ALA A 144 1.94 -0.87 -24.84
C ALA A 144 3.24 -0.06 -24.83
N ASP A 145 3.22 1.12 -24.22
CA ASP A 145 4.40 1.97 -24.07
C ASP A 145 5.13 1.63 -22.77
N PHE A 146 4.37 1.31 -21.72
CA PHE A 146 4.85 0.87 -20.43
C PHE A 146 4.18 -0.44 -20.00
N TYR A 147 4.89 -1.27 -19.26
CA TYR A 147 4.28 -2.41 -18.57
C TYR A 147 4.70 -2.46 -17.10
N VAL A 148 3.75 -2.81 -16.24
CA VAL A 148 3.95 -2.98 -14.80
C VAL A 148 4.16 -4.45 -14.50
N SER A 149 5.22 -4.80 -13.81
CA SER A 149 5.53 -6.18 -13.38
C SER A 149 6.12 -6.17 -11.98
N GLY A 150 6.22 -7.33 -11.36
CA GLY A 150 6.76 -7.44 -10.01
C GLY A 150 6.50 -8.79 -9.40
N SER A 151 6.54 -8.86 -8.08
CA SER A 151 6.19 -10.07 -7.32
C SER A 151 5.81 -9.74 -5.89
N ILE A 152 5.10 -10.68 -5.26
CA ILE A 152 4.95 -10.72 -3.81
C ILE A 152 6.15 -11.51 -3.30
N ASN A 153 7.11 -10.83 -2.69
CA ASN A 153 8.44 -11.39 -2.43
C ASN A 153 8.53 -12.11 -1.07
N SER A 154 7.75 -11.69 -0.08
CA SER A 154 7.84 -12.19 1.29
C SER A 154 6.48 -12.20 1.98
N LEU A 155 6.30 -13.23 2.80
CA LEU A 155 5.20 -13.36 3.75
C LEU A 155 5.77 -14.02 5.01
N ASP A 156 5.98 -13.21 6.04
CA ASP A 156 6.65 -13.62 7.27
C ASP A 156 5.72 -13.53 8.47
N PHE A 157 5.62 -14.62 9.20
CA PHE A 157 4.86 -14.70 10.43
C PHE A 157 5.78 -14.39 11.59
N ILE A 158 5.59 -13.22 12.19
CA ILE A 158 6.38 -12.75 13.32
C ILE A 158 5.58 -13.03 14.59
N PRO A 159 6.06 -13.90 15.50
CA PRO A 159 5.42 -14.09 16.79
C PRO A 159 5.45 -12.78 17.57
N GLY A 160 4.33 -12.42 18.20
CA GLY A 160 4.25 -11.28 19.08
C GLY A 160 4.41 -11.68 20.55
N GLY A 161 3.88 -10.83 21.43
CA GLY A 161 3.80 -11.14 22.86
C GLY A 161 2.66 -12.11 23.17
N ALA A 162 2.86 -12.94 24.19
CA ALA A 162 1.81 -13.75 24.78
C ALA A 162 1.85 -13.65 26.31
N THR A 163 0.69 -13.56 26.93
CA THR A 163 0.56 -13.57 28.38
C THR A 163 -0.54 -14.54 28.78
N TYR A 164 -0.27 -15.38 29.76
CA TYR A 164 -1.27 -16.28 30.31
C TYR A 164 -1.06 -16.41 31.82
N ALA A 165 -2.15 -16.61 32.55
CA ALA A 165 -2.13 -16.82 34.00
C ALA A 165 -3.09 -17.95 34.33
N VAL A 166 -2.57 -19.13 34.67
CA VAL A 166 -3.40 -20.33 34.91
C VAL A 166 -3.36 -20.68 36.37
N ILE A 167 -4.52 -20.73 37.02
CA ILE A 167 -4.68 -21.13 38.42
C ILE A 167 -5.64 -22.30 38.50
N GLY A 168 -5.16 -23.44 38.97
CA GLY A 168 -5.95 -24.66 39.07
C GLY A 168 -6.53 -25.10 37.71
N GLY A 169 -5.76 -24.95 36.63
CA GLY A 169 -6.15 -25.36 35.28
C GLY A 169 -7.01 -24.37 34.50
N ILE A 170 -7.41 -23.23 35.10
CA ILE A 170 -8.25 -22.22 34.43
C ILE A 170 -7.51 -20.89 34.40
N GLY A 171 -7.55 -20.17 33.29
CA GLY A 171 -6.82 -18.92 33.17
C GLY A 171 -7.10 -18.12 31.90
N PRO A 172 -6.96 -16.78 31.95
CA PRO A 172 -6.93 -15.98 30.74
C PRO A 172 -5.65 -16.26 29.93
N ARG A 173 -5.78 -16.12 28.62
CA ARG A 173 -4.70 -16.13 27.64
C ARG A 173 -4.87 -14.96 26.68
N TYR A 174 -3.77 -14.29 26.42
CA TYR A 174 -3.66 -13.28 25.37
C TYR A 174 -2.49 -13.68 24.46
N ARG A 175 -2.70 -13.64 23.15
CA ARG A 175 -1.66 -13.90 22.15
C ARG A 175 -1.73 -12.84 21.09
N GLN A 176 -0.58 -12.32 20.72
CA GLN A 176 -0.42 -11.39 19.62
C GLN A 176 0.43 -12.04 18.54
N ASN A 177 0.01 -11.93 17.29
CA ASN A 177 0.74 -12.38 16.12
C ASN A 177 0.78 -11.26 15.09
N ARG A 178 1.85 -11.20 14.31
CA ARG A 178 2.03 -10.23 13.24
C ARG A 178 2.39 -10.98 11.96
N ILE A 179 1.91 -10.47 10.84
CA ILE A 179 2.23 -11.00 9.51
C ILE A 179 2.80 -9.84 8.72
N LEU A 180 4.02 -9.98 8.24
CA LEU A 180 4.64 -9.02 7.34
C LEU A 180 4.45 -9.52 5.92
N ILE A 181 3.88 -8.68 5.06
CA ILE A 181 3.79 -8.92 3.62
C ILE A 181 4.59 -7.86 2.90
N ALA A 182 5.42 -8.25 1.94
CA ALA A 182 6.09 -7.30 1.07
C ALA A 182 6.00 -7.70 -0.40
N LEU A 183 6.11 -6.68 -1.25
CA LEU A 183 6.03 -6.79 -2.69
C LEU A 183 6.93 -5.73 -3.34
N ASP A 184 7.44 -6.07 -4.51
CA ASP A 184 8.23 -5.18 -5.33
C ASP A 184 7.55 -5.05 -6.69
N LEU A 185 7.20 -3.82 -7.09
CA LEU A 185 6.66 -3.53 -8.41
C LEU A 185 7.56 -2.56 -9.16
N SER A 186 7.64 -2.75 -10.47
CA SER A 186 8.39 -1.90 -11.38
C SER A 186 7.60 -1.58 -12.64
N VAL A 187 7.85 -0.41 -13.20
CA VAL A 187 7.38 -0.01 -14.53
C VAL A 187 8.56 -0.03 -15.49
N THR A 188 8.38 -0.75 -16.58
CA THR A 188 9.39 -0.87 -17.63
C THR A 188 8.88 -0.27 -18.93
N ASN A 189 9.74 0.51 -19.60
CA ASN A 189 9.49 0.98 -20.95
C ASN A 189 9.54 -0.21 -21.92
N ALA A 190 8.45 -0.46 -22.64
CA ALA A 190 8.32 -1.62 -23.52
C ALA A 190 9.22 -1.55 -24.77
N THR A 191 9.64 -0.35 -25.18
CA THR A 191 10.49 -0.15 -26.36
C THR A 191 11.98 -0.28 -26.02
N THR A 192 12.42 0.27 -24.88
CA THR A 192 13.84 0.27 -24.49
C THR A 192 14.21 -0.83 -23.50
N GLY A 193 13.23 -1.43 -22.83
CA GLY A 193 13.45 -2.38 -21.74
C GLY A 193 13.96 -1.75 -20.43
N GLN A 194 14.05 -0.42 -20.35
CA GLN A 194 14.53 0.27 -19.16
C GLN A 194 13.46 0.35 -18.08
N ILE A 195 13.83 0.05 -16.83
CA ILE A 195 13.00 0.25 -15.66
C ILE A 195 12.97 1.74 -15.35
N VAL A 196 11.81 2.37 -15.52
CA VAL A 196 11.61 3.82 -15.36
C VAL A 196 11.07 4.20 -13.97
N ALA A 197 10.43 3.26 -13.29
CA ALA A 197 9.93 3.43 -11.93
C ALA A 197 10.02 2.09 -11.18
N ASN A 198 10.31 2.15 -9.89
CA ASN A 198 10.40 0.97 -9.03
C ASN A 198 9.94 1.32 -7.62
N ILE A 199 9.17 0.44 -6.99
CA ILE A 199 8.73 0.61 -5.61
C ILE A 199 8.70 -0.73 -4.85
N PRO A 200 9.52 -0.87 -3.80
CA PRO A 200 9.34 -1.90 -2.79
C PRO A 200 8.39 -1.40 -1.70
N LEU A 201 7.33 -2.13 -1.40
CA LEU A 201 6.42 -1.82 -0.29
C LEU A 201 6.24 -3.03 0.63
N GLN A 202 6.10 -2.75 1.91
CA GLN A 202 5.77 -3.73 2.94
C GLN A 202 4.66 -3.23 3.84
N LYS A 203 3.83 -4.15 4.33
CA LYS A 203 2.83 -3.88 5.36
C LYS A 203 2.88 -4.95 6.43
N GLN A 204 2.81 -4.52 7.68
CA GLN A 204 2.64 -5.41 8.82
C GLN A 204 1.16 -5.47 9.21
N ILE A 205 0.60 -6.66 9.13
CA ILE A 205 -0.76 -7.02 9.51
C ILE A 205 -0.73 -7.49 10.95
N PHE A 206 -1.67 -7.00 11.74
CA PHE A 206 -1.78 -7.31 13.15
C PHE A 206 -2.93 -8.28 13.42
N ALA A 207 -2.69 -9.23 14.31
CA ALA A 207 -3.71 -10.13 14.83
C ALA A 207 -3.54 -10.30 16.34
N ASP A 208 -4.64 -10.24 17.06
CA ASP A 208 -4.67 -10.51 18.50
C ASP A 208 -5.79 -11.47 18.85
N GLU A 209 -5.54 -12.20 19.93
CA GLU A 209 -6.43 -13.22 20.44
C GLU A 209 -6.51 -13.11 21.94
N TRP A 210 -7.75 -12.98 22.41
CA TRP A 210 -8.12 -12.96 23.81
C TRP A 210 -8.92 -14.21 24.10
N GLY A 211 -8.53 -14.97 25.10
CA GLY A 211 -9.26 -16.18 25.46
C GLY A 211 -9.17 -16.49 26.94
N ILE A 212 -9.99 -17.44 27.34
CA ILE A 212 -9.93 -18.12 28.63
C ILE A 212 -9.86 -19.60 28.30
N THR A 213 -8.85 -20.27 28.88
CA THR A 213 -8.63 -21.70 28.74
C THR A 213 -8.88 -22.38 30.07
N GLY A 214 -9.40 -23.61 30.04
CA GLY A 214 -9.80 -24.36 31.21
C GLY A 214 -9.61 -25.86 31.03
N ALA A 215 -8.53 -26.40 31.59
CA ALA A 215 -8.20 -27.82 31.56
C ALA A 215 -8.14 -28.42 32.97
N ARG A 216 -8.93 -29.48 33.23
CA ARG A 216 -8.88 -30.24 34.49
C ARG A 216 -9.04 -31.73 34.25
N PHE A 217 -8.34 -32.52 35.07
CA PHE A 217 -8.57 -33.95 35.14
C PHE A 217 -9.78 -34.27 36.01
N ALA A 218 -10.72 -35.05 35.46
CA ALA A 218 -11.82 -35.68 36.17
C ALA A 218 -11.58 -37.20 36.16
N GLY A 219 -10.96 -37.72 37.23
CA GLY A 219 -10.48 -39.10 37.27
C GLY A 219 -9.31 -39.32 36.31
N ASN A 220 -9.51 -40.15 35.30
CA ASN A 220 -8.53 -40.44 34.24
C ASN A 220 -8.82 -39.66 32.94
N THR A 221 -9.84 -38.81 32.91
CA THR A 221 -10.25 -38.05 31.73
C THR A 221 -9.80 -36.60 31.86
N LEU A 222 -9.13 -36.06 30.84
CA LEU A 222 -8.86 -34.63 30.72
C LEU A 222 -10.07 -33.95 30.09
N VAL A 223 -10.65 -32.99 30.80
CA VAL A 223 -11.67 -32.09 30.27
C VAL A 223 -10.99 -30.77 29.96
N ASP A 224 -10.96 -30.40 28.69
CA ASP A 224 -10.41 -29.14 28.19
C ASP A 224 -11.51 -28.32 27.53
N ALA A 225 -11.52 -27.02 27.81
CA ALA A 225 -12.49 -26.07 27.32
C ALA A 225 -11.80 -24.72 27.05
N ASP A 226 -11.93 -24.24 25.82
CA ASP A 226 -11.42 -22.95 25.39
C ASP A 226 -12.56 -22.07 24.87
N ALA A 227 -12.53 -20.80 25.28
CA ALA A 227 -13.38 -19.76 24.72
C ALA A 227 -12.54 -18.52 24.44
N GLY A 228 -12.74 -17.86 23.30
CA GLY A 228 -11.97 -16.67 22.96
C GLY A 228 -12.51 -15.90 21.77
N VAL A 229 -12.01 -14.67 21.63
CA VAL A 229 -12.24 -13.76 20.52
C VAL A 229 -10.91 -13.54 19.81
N GLN A 230 -10.94 -13.60 18.49
CA GLN A 230 -9.78 -13.33 17.64
C GLN A 230 -10.12 -12.15 16.72
N GLN A 231 -9.23 -11.18 16.63
CA GLN A 231 -9.30 -10.11 15.65
C GLN A 231 -8.05 -10.16 14.77
N ARG A 232 -8.25 -9.98 13.46
CA ARG A 232 -7.16 -9.94 12.49
C ARG A 232 -7.58 -9.11 11.30
N GLU A 233 -6.66 -8.32 10.78
CA GLU A 233 -6.87 -7.69 9.47
C GLU A 233 -6.89 -8.78 8.37
N PRO A 234 -7.78 -8.69 7.37
CA PRO A 234 -7.83 -9.68 6.30
C PRO A 234 -6.60 -9.58 5.38
N LEU A 235 -5.81 -10.66 5.29
CA LEU A 235 -4.57 -10.70 4.51
C LEU A 235 -4.73 -10.29 3.04
N ASN A 236 -5.75 -10.80 2.36
CA ASN A 236 -5.99 -10.46 0.95
C ASN A 236 -6.45 -9.00 0.75
N PHE A 237 -7.11 -8.41 1.75
CA PHE A 237 -7.48 -7.00 1.72
C PHE A 237 -6.27 -6.10 1.97
N ALA A 238 -5.43 -6.46 2.94
CA ALA A 238 -4.15 -5.80 3.19
C ALA A 238 -3.24 -5.83 1.94
N LEU A 239 -3.13 -6.99 1.27
CA LEU A 239 -2.40 -7.09 -0.01
C LEU A 239 -2.95 -6.12 -1.05
N ARG A 240 -4.29 -6.05 -1.20
CA ARG A 240 -4.92 -5.13 -2.15
C ARG A 240 -4.59 -3.67 -1.85
N GLN A 241 -4.60 -3.29 -0.57
CA GLN A 241 -4.18 -1.96 -0.13
C GLN A 241 -2.73 -1.65 -0.54
N VAL A 242 -1.79 -2.56 -0.29
CA VAL A 242 -0.38 -2.37 -0.67
C VAL A 242 -0.22 -2.25 -2.19
N LEU A 243 -0.91 -3.08 -2.98
CA LEU A 243 -0.87 -3.00 -4.44
C LEU A 243 -1.47 -1.69 -4.99
N TYR A 244 -2.52 -1.16 -4.36
CA TYR A 244 -3.14 0.11 -4.75
C TYR A 244 -2.20 1.29 -4.46
N LEU A 245 -1.58 1.31 -3.29
CA LEU A 245 -0.56 2.30 -2.95
C LEU A 245 0.66 2.20 -3.87
N ALA A 246 1.16 0.98 -4.13
CA ALA A 246 2.27 0.76 -5.05
C ALA A 246 1.96 1.29 -6.45
N THR A 247 0.74 1.05 -6.94
CA THR A 247 0.30 1.54 -8.25
C THR A 247 0.26 3.07 -8.28
N PHE A 248 -0.26 3.70 -7.23
CA PHE A 248 -0.25 5.16 -7.10
C PHE A 248 1.17 5.71 -7.14
N GLU A 249 2.07 5.18 -6.30
CA GLU A 249 3.47 5.58 -6.24
C GLU A 249 4.16 5.45 -7.61
N LEU A 250 4.03 4.30 -8.28
CA LEU A 250 4.61 4.07 -9.61
C LEU A 250 4.13 5.08 -10.65
N LEU A 251 2.82 5.37 -10.69
CA LEU A 251 2.28 6.35 -11.64
C LEU A 251 2.83 7.76 -11.37
N THR A 252 2.93 8.14 -10.10
CA THR A 252 3.44 9.47 -9.71
C THR A 252 4.94 9.64 -9.99
N GLN A 253 5.74 8.58 -10.02
CA GLN A 253 7.15 8.64 -10.46
C GLN A 253 7.29 9.02 -11.95
N LEU A 254 6.26 8.78 -12.77
CA LEU A 254 6.27 9.08 -14.22
C LEU A 254 5.79 10.51 -14.55
N MET A 255 5.45 11.31 -13.53
CA MET A 255 4.86 12.63 -13.70
C MET A 255 5.61 13.69 -12.87
N PRO A 256 5.57 14.97 -13.27
CA PRO A 256 6.09 16.05 -12.44
C PRO A 256 5.22 16.24 -11.19
N VAL A 257 5.86 16.53 -10.06
CA VAL A 257 5.24 16.66 -8.72
C VAL A 257 4.01 17.58 -8.71
N ARG A 258 4.04 18.67 -9.48
CA ARG A 258 2.96 19.64 -9.57
C ARG A 258 1.64 19.04 -10.05
N GLN A 259 1.67 17.96 -10.84
CA GLN A 259 0.45 17.36 -11.38
C GLN A 259 -0.30 16.54 -10.32
N TYR A 260 0.42 15.82 -9.46
CA TYR A 260 -0.18 14.86 -8.52
C TYR A 260 -0.15 15.28 -7.04
N ALA A 261 0.49 16.39 -6.69
CA ALA A 261 0.63 16.83 -5.29
C ALA A 261 -0.72 16.89 -4.55
N GLU A 262 -1.77 17.40 -5.20
CA GLU A 262 -3.12 17.43 -4.65
C GLU A 262 -3.70 16.03 -4.42
N CYS A 263 -3.46 15.09 -5.34
CA CYS A 263 -3.95 13.71 -5.19
C CYS A 263 -3.25 12.98 -4.05
N ARG A 264 -1.95 13.25 -3.83
CA ARG A 264 -1.22 12.67 -2.70
C ARG A 264 -1.77 13.13 -1.36
N SER A 265 -2.31 14.35 -1.27
CA SER A 265 -2.92 14.86 -0.03
C SER A 265 -4.21 14.13 0.38
N LEU A 266 -4.81 13.34 -0.52
CA LEU A 266 -5.98 12.51 -0.22
C LEU A 266 -5.61 11.18 0.45
N ILE A 267 -4.33 10.83 0.52
CA ILE A 267 -3.86 9.63 1.21
C ILE A 267 -3.56 10.03 2.66
N ASP A 268 -4.32 9.46 3.59
CA ASP A 268 -4.10 9.61 5.02
C ASP A 268 -2.72 9.07 5.42
N ASP A 269 -1.99 9.81 6.27
CA ASP A 269 -0.64 9.47 6.69
C ASP A 269 -0.59 8.14 7.46
N GLY A 270 -1.66 7.79 8.19
CA GLY A 270 -1.83 6.49 8.85
C GLY A 270 -2.20 5.35 7.89
N ALA A 271 -2.72 5.66 6.70
CA ALA A 271 -3.04 4.67 5.69
C ALA A 271 -1.84 4.31 4.80
N GLY A 272 -0.94 5.27 4.53
CA GLY A 272 0.27 4.99 3.76
C GLY A 272 1.14 6.21 3.50
N GLU A 273 2.20 6.37 4.29
CA GLU A 273 3.30 7.28 3.96
C GLU A 273 4.54 6.49 3.52
N VAL A 274 4.96 6.69 2.27
CA VAL A 274 6.19 6.11 1.73
C VAL A 274 7.25 7.20 1.65
N THR A 275 8.33 7.04 2.43
CA THR A 275 9.34 8.10 2.63
C THR A 275 10.74 7.73 2.14
N GLY A 276 10.88 6.57 1.47
CA GLY A 276 12.16 6.06 0.97
C GLY A 276 12.74 6.85 -0.21
N PRO A 277 13.98 6.54 -0.61
CA PRO A 277 14.60 7.16 -1.78
C PRO A 277 13.84 6.81 -3.07
N GLY A 278 13.61 7.79 -3.94
CA GLY A 278 12.91 7.62 -5.21
C GLY A 278 11.39 7.46 -5.08
N THR A 279 10.83 7.73 -3.89
CA THR A 279 9.39 7.60 -3.61
C THR A 279 8.68 8.93 -3.69
N THR A 280 7.36 8.90 -3.81
CA THR A 280 6.55 10.11 -3.96
C THR A 280 6.65 11.03 -2.76
N GLY A 281 6.79 10.48 -1.54
CA GLY A 281 7.06 11.27 -0.35
C GLY A 281 8.37 12.06 -0.43
N GLU A 282 9.44 11.48 -0.99
CA GLU A 282 10.70 12.21 -1.17
C GLU A 282 10.57 13.33 -2.21
N PHE A 283 9.88 13.07 -3.33
CA PHE A 283 9.65 14.08 -4.36
C PHE A 283 8.82 15.26 -3.85
N ILE A 284 7.77 15.00 -3.07
CA ILE A 284 6.93 16.04 -2.45
C ILE A 284 7.75 16.88 -1.49
N ARG A 285 8.53 16.27 -0.57
CA ARG A 285 9.39 17.02 0.35
C ARG A 285 10.37 17.94 -0.36
N LYS A 286 11.02 17.44 -1.43
CA LYS A 286 11.94 18.26 -2.25
C LYS A 286 11.22 19.42 -2.93
N TYR A 287 10.02 19.18 -3.46
CA TYR A 287 9.20 20.19 -4.11
C TYR A 287 8.74 21.28 -3.14
N GLU A 288 8.25 20.91 -1.96
CA GLU A 288 7.82 21.84 -0.91
C GLU A 288 9.00 22.67 -0.38
N ALA A 289 10.14 22.05 -0.13
CA ALA A 289 11.35 22.77 0.27
C ALA A 289 11.80 23.77 -0.79
N ALA A 290 11.73 23.41 -2.08
CA ALA A 290 12.04 24.33 -3.18
C ALA A 290 11.04 25.48 -3.27
N LYS A 291 9.74 25.20 -3.06
CA LYS A 291 8.68 26.22 -3.05
C LYS A 291 8.86 27.21 -1.90
N ALA A 292 9.11 26.72 -0.68
CA ALA A 292 9.38 27.56 0.49
C ALA A 292 10.58 28.49 0.26
N ARG A 293 11.70 27.95 -0.25
CA ARG A 293 12.88 28.75 -0.59
C ARG A 293 12.60 29.80 -1.66
N ALA A 294 11.75 29.50 -2.65
CA ALA A 294 11.38 30.46 -3.69
C ALA A 294 10.50 31.58 -3.11
N GLU A 295 9.60 31.25 -2.19
CA GLU A 295 8.75 32.24 -1.49
C GLU A 295 9.58 33.15 -0.58
N GLU A 296 10.52 32.61 0.17
CA GLU A 296 11.47 33.39 0.99
C GLU A 296 12.28 34.36 0.14
N ARG A 297 12.84 33.90 -0.99
CA ARG A 297 13.56 34.79 -1.93
C ARG A 297 12.66 35.89 -2.48
N ARG A 298 11.40 35.59 -2.76
CA ARG A 298 10.43 36.59 -3.22
C ARG A 298 10.15 37.63 -2.14
N LYS A 299 9.98 37.21 -0.88
CA LYS A 299 9.78 38.13 0.26
C LYS A 299 10.99 39.04 0.45
N GLN A 300 12.20 38.47 0.45
CA GLN A 300 13.45 39.22 0.55
C GLN A 300 13.62 40.20 -0.62
N ALA A 301 13.26 39.82 -1.84
CA ALA A 301 13.31 40.72 -2.99
C ALA A 301 12.30 41.88 -2.85
N LEU A 302 11.08 41.61 -2.37
CA LEU A 302 10.08 42.66 -2.10
C LEU A 302 10.53 43.60 -0.99
N GLU A 303 11.13 43.07 0.09
CA GLU A 303 11.70 43.87 1.18
C GLU A 303 12.88 44.72 0.70
N ALA A 304 13.74 44.18 -0.17
CA ALA A 304 14.86 44.92 -0.75
C ALA A 304 14.39 46.06 -1.68
N VAL A 305 13.34 45.83 -2.48
CA VAL A 305 12.72 46.87 -3.32
C VAL A 305 12.09 47.95 -2.44
N ALA A 306 11.32 47.58 -1.42
CA ALA A 306 10.73 48.54 -0.49
C ALA A 306 11.80 49.36 0.26
N ALA A 307 12.92 48.73 0.64
CA ALA A 307 14.05 49.43 1.26
C ALA A 307 14.79 50.36 0.28
N ALA A 308 14.85 50.02 -1.01
CA ALA A 308 15.41 50.89 -2.04
C ALA A 308 14.51 52.10 -2.31
N GLU A 309 13.20 51.89 -2.45
CA GLU A 309 12.20 52.96 -2.61
C GLU A 309 12.20 53.92 -1.41
N ALA A 310 12.33 53.41 -0.17
CA ALA A 310 12.44 54.24 1.03
C ALA A 310 13.72 55.10 1.03
N ARG A 311 14.85 54.54 0.57
CA ARG A 311 16.12 55.28 0.45
C ARG A 311 16.07 56.36 -0.64
N GLU A 312 15.40 56.08 -1.75
CA GLU A 312 15.17 57.09 -2.80
C GLU A 312 14.27 58.23 -2.32
N ALA A 313 13.23 57.94 -1.54
CA ALA A 313 12.38 58.97 -0.93
C ALA A 313 13.16 59.85 0.08
N GLU A 314 13.99 59.25 0.94
CA GLU A 314 14.85 60.00 1.87
C GLU A 314 15.90 60.87 1.15
N ALA A 315 16.42 60.41 0.00
CA ALA A 315 17.36 61.18 -0.82
C ALA A 315 16.69 62.39 -1.52
N GLN A 316 15.44 62.25 -1.95
CA GLN A 316 14.68 63.34 -2.57
C GLN A 316 14.25 64.42 -1.55
N ASP A 317 13.92 64.03 -0.31
CA ASP A 317 13.61 64.98 0.77
C ASP A 317 14.83 65.78 1.21
N SER A 318 16.04 65.22 1.10
CA SER A 318 17.30 65.92 1.41
C SER A 318 17.75 66.86 0.28
N GLU A 319 17.43 66.57 -0.99
CA GLU A 319 17.72 67.45 -2.14
C GLU A 319 16.78 68.67 -2.22
N THR A 320 15.57 68.57 -1.65
CA THR A 320 14.60 69.69 -1.60
C THR A 320 14.92 70.71 -0.49
N ALA A 321 15.77 70.36 0.48
CA ALA A 321 16.23 71.24 1.55
C ALA A 321 17.38 72.20 1.14
N GLU A 322 18.05 71.95 0.00
CA GLU A 322 19.23 72.72 -0.45
C GLU A 322 18.92 73.71 -1.61
N ALA A 323 17.65 73.91 -1.97
CA ALA A 323 17.23 74.87 -3.00
C ALA A 323 16.67 76.18 -2.38
N ALA A 324 17.56 77.10 -1.96
CA ALA A 324 17.23 78.51 -1.71
C ALA A 324 17.56 79.36 -2.97
N PRO A 325 16.77 80.40 -3.33
CA PRO A 325 16.79 80.97 -4.67
C PRO A 325 17.93 81.98 -4.87
N ALA A 326 18.77 81.75 -5.89
CA ALA A 326 19.69 82.75 -6.44
C ALA A 326 18.99 83.59 -7.54
N LYS A 327 19.25 84.91 -7.51
CA LYS A 327 18.61 85.98 -8.30
C LYS A 327 18.85 85.90 -9.84
N PRO A 328 17.95 86.48 -10.65
CA PRO A 328 18.05 86.47 -12.11
C PRO A 328 18.90 87.63 -12.68
N GLN A 329 19.60 87.37 -13.80
CA GLN A 329 20.15 88.39 -14.69
C GLN A 329 19.62 88.22 -16.13
N PRO A 330 19.55 89.32 -16.91
CA PRO A 330 18.63 89.45 -18.03
C PRO A 330 19.25 89.18 -19.41
N ALA A 331 18.34 89.03 -20.36
CA ALA A 331 18.46 88.56 -21.74
C ALA A 331 19.35 89.39 -22.69
N ALA A 332 19.83 88.73 -23.74
CA ALA A 332 20.03 89.29 -25.07
C ALA A 332 19.89 88.19 -26.15
N GLU A 333 19.01 88.43 -27.12
CA GLU A 333 18.81 87.74 -28.41
C GLU A 333 19.27 88.72 -29.54
N PRO A 334 19.22 88.39 -30.84
CA PRO A 334 19.76 87.23 -31.57
C PRO A 334 20.52 87.68 -32.87
N ALA A 335 21.20 86.78 -33.61
CA ALA A 335 21.42 86.97 -35.05
C ALA A 335 21.91 85.70 -35.80
N SER A 336 21.31 85.53 -36.97
CA SER A 336 21.57 84.61 -38.09
C SER A 336 23.00 84.67 -38.65
N GLU A 337 23.58 83.54 -39.12
CA GLU A 337 23.71 83.19 -40.57
C GLU A 337 24.79 82.10 -40.85
N ALA A 338 24.55 81.34 -41.92
CA ALA A 338 25.52 80.68 -42.83
C ALA A 338 26.20 79.32 -42.50
N GLN A 339 25.81 78.30 -43.28
CA GLN A 339 26.61 77.14 -43.75
C GLN A 339 27.47 77.53 -44.98
N PRO A 340 28.26 76.65 -45.67
CA PRO A 340 28.77 75.28 -45.39
C PRO A 340 30.30 75.10 -45.71
N ALA A 341 30.89 73.92 -45.45
CA ALA A 341 31.66 73.13 -46.45
C ALA A 341 32.50 71.95 -45.86
N ALA A 342 32.27 70.78 -46.48
CA ALA A 342 33.22 69.78 -47.03
C ALA A 342 34.16 68.91 -46.15
N GLY A 343 34.20 67.61 -46.50
CA GLY A 343 35.33 66.68 -46.23
C GLY A 343 34.92 65.28 -45.71
N THR A 344 34.23 64.40 -46.46
CA THR A 344 34.73 63.38 -47.40
C THR A 344 35.11 62.01 -46.78
N THR A 345 34.47 60.95 -47.31
CA THR A 345 34.86 59.50 -47.43
C THR A 345 34.96 58.62 -46.18
N ALA A 346 34.60 57.32 -46.17
CA ALA A 346 34.17 56.35 -47.18
C ALA A 346 33.39 55.19 -46.50
N ALA A 347 32.67 54.43 -47.32
CA ALA A 347 31.76 53.35 -46.93
C ALA A 347 32.33 51.93 -47.08
N ALA A 348 31.79 51.02 -46.26
CA ALA A 348 31.46 49.60 -46.52
C ALA A 348 32.58 48.53 -46.56
N PRO A 349 32.28 47.20 -46.45
CA PRO A 349 31.08 46.50 -45.95
C PRO A 349 31.38 45.32 -44.98
N ALA A 350 30.29 44.63 -44.59
CA ALA A 350 30.18 43.43 -43.75
C ALA A 350 30.76 42.12 -44.33
N ALA A 351 31.10 41.15 -43.46
CA ALA A 351 30.99 39.70 -43.69
C ALA A 351 31.23 38.87 -42.40
N ASP A 352 30.26 38.01 -42.05
CA ASP A 352 30.41 36.73 -41.31
C ASP A 352 30.96 35.63 -42.26
N PRO A 353 31.14 34.34 -41.86
CA PRO A 353 31.77 33.70 -40.70
C PRO A 353 32.91 32.73 -41.17
N PRO A 354 33.37 31.69 -40.42
CA PRO A 354 32.82 30.36 -40.69
C PRO A 354 32.81 29.34 -39.53
N ALA A 355 32.07 28.26 -39.80
CA ALA A 355 31.83 27.06 -39.01
C ALA A 355 33.04 26.11 -38.88
N THR A 356 33.05 25.33 -37.79
CA THR A 356 34.00 24.25 -37.47
C THR A 356 33.51 22.88 -37.98
N PRO A 357 34.40 21.98 -38.48
CA PRO A 357 34.01 20.68 -39.03
C PRO A 357 34.05 19.53 -38.01
N VAL A 358 33.18 18.54 -38.27
CA VAL A 358 33.09 17.20 -37.66
C VAL A 358 34.06 16.23 -38.36
N PRO A 359 34.65 15.23 -37.67
CA PRO A 359 35.27 14.10 -38.34
C PRO A 359 34.35 12.85 -38.35
N VAL A 360 34.35 12.17 -39.50
CA VAL A 360 33.73 10.87 -39.79
C VAL A 360 34.84 9.84 -40.01
N VAL A 361 34.76 8.67 -39.35
CA VAL A 361 35.43 7.40 -39.71
C VAL A 361 34.53 6.26 -39.16
N ALA A 362 33.70 5.61 -40.00
CA ALA A 362 33.90 4.34 -40.73
C ALA A 362 33.81 3.04 -39.88
N GLU A 363 32.79 2.21 -40.17
CA GLU A 363 32.65 0.79 -39.79
C GLU A 363 33.67 -0.11 -40.52
N PRO A 364 33.96 -1.30 -39.96
CA PRO A 364 33.65 -2.50 -40.75
C PRO A 364 33.08 -3.70 -39.96
N ALA A 365 32.14 -4.39 -40.63
CA ALA A 365 31.95 -5.85 -40.76
C ALA A 365 31.60 -6.76 -39.55
N THR A 366 30.42 -7.38 -39.66
CA THR A 366 30.02 -8.70 -39.13
C THR A 366 31.03 -9.83 -39.39
N PRO A 367 31.06 -10.84 -38.50
CA PRO A 367 30.84 -12.20 -38.97
C PRO A 367 29.83 -12.99 -38.13
N ALA A 368 28.82 -13.53 -38.80
CA ALA A 368 28.01 -14.63 -38.33
C ALA A 368 28.87 -15.91 -38.24
N ARG A 369 29.37 -16.26 -37.05
CA ARG A 369 29.75 -17.65 -36.67
C ARG A 369 30.07 -17.78 -35.17
N ALA A 370 29.06 -17.67 -34.31
CA ALA A 370 29.20 -17.99 -32.88
C ALA A 370 27.98 -18.70 -32.27
N VAL A 371 27.20 -19.40 -33.11
CA VAL A 371 26.12 -20.30 -32.67
C VAL A 371 26.43 -21.71 -33.17
N LYS A 372 27.49 -22.31 -32.59
CA LYS A 372 27.75 -23.75 -32.61
C LYS A 372 28.87 -24.13 -31.64
N ALA A 373 28.80 -23.64 -30.40
CA ALA A 373 29.75 -24.01 -29.33
C ALA A 373 29.17 -23.86 -27.91
N ALA A 374 27.85 -23.85 -27.74
CA ALA A 374 27.18 -23.81 -26.43
C ALA A 374 25.99 -24.79 -26.36
N ALA A 375 26.07 -25.87 -27.13
CA ALA A 375 25.07 -26.95 -27.15
C ALA A 375 25.79 -28.31 -27.20
N ARG A 376 26.71 -28.55 -26.26
CA ARG A 376 27.25 -29.87 -25.93
C ARG A 376 28.10 -29.83 -24.65
N ALA A 377 27.50 -29.44 -23.53
CA ALA A 377 28.10 -29.58 -22.20
C ALA A 377 27.01 -29.43 -21.12
N GLU A 378 25.97 -30.25 -21.16
CA GLU A 378 24.99 -30.33 -20.06
C GLU A 378 24.30 -31.71 -20.02
N GLN A 379 25.12 -32.74 -20.18
CA GLN A 379 24.77 -34.13 -19.87
C GLN A 379 26.02 -34.72 -19.22
N ASP A 380 26.14 -34.52 -17.90
CA ASP A 380 26.69 -35.49 -16.94
C ASP A 380 26.88 -34.83 -15.57
N ALA A 381 26.55 -35.60 -14.52
CA ALA A 381 26.61 -35.29 -13.09
C ALA A 381 25.46 -34.38 -12.59
N VAL A 382 24.56 -34.80 -11.69
CA VAL A 382 24.85 -35.33 -10.36
C VAL A 382 23.63 -36.12 -9.85
N THR A 383 23.84 -37.39 -9.57
CA THR A 383 22.99 -38.25 -8.73
C THR A 383 23.59 -38.23 -7.33
N VAL A 384 22.83 -37.90 -6.29
CA VAL A 384 23.25 -38.09 -4.88
C VAL A 384 22.28 -39.06 -4.20
N PRO A 385 22.76 -40.15 -3.59
CA PRO A 385 21.92 -41.08 -2.84
C PRO A 385 21.73 -40.63 -1.38
N ALA A 386 20.70 -41.18 -0.75
CA ALA A 386 20.28 -40.90 0.62
C ALA A 386 20.95 -41.79 1.69
N ALA A 387 20.85 -41.31 2.94
CA ALA A 387 20.92 -41.98 4.28
C ALA A 387 22.26 -41.90 5.06
N PRO A 388 22.29 -42.05 6.42
CA PRO A 388 21.22 -42.15 7.43
C PRO A 388 21.41 -41.21 8.67
N ALA A 389 20.55 -41.42 9.68
CA ALA A 389 20.36 -40.71 10.95
C ALA A 389 21.45 -40.97 12.04
N ASP A 390 21.32 -40.19 13.11
CA ASP A 390 21.90 -40.27 14.47
C ASP A 390 23.14 -39.41 14.80
N ALA A 391 22.93 -38.36 15.62
CA ALA A 391 23.67 -38.07 16.87
C ALA A 391 23.30 -36.68 17.44
N ASP A 392 22.72 -36.67 18.65
CA ASP A 392 22.56 -35.49 19.51
C ASP A 392 23.92 -34.91 19.98
N PRO A 393 24.00 -33.58 20.19
CA PRO A 393 24.80 -33.06 21.29
C PRO A 393 24.02 -32.13 22.25
N ALA A 394 24.36 -32.27 23.53
CA ALA A 394 23.82 -31.60 24.71
C ALA A 394 23.99 -30.06 24.71
N PRO A 395 23.19 -29.32 25.53
CA PRO A 395 23.15 -27.85 25.48
C PRO A 395 24.27 -27.18 26.29
N GLU A 396 24.90 -26.18 25.67
CA GLU A 396 25.87 -25.27 26.30
C GLU A 396 25.18 -24.14 27.08
N ALA A 397 25.82 -23.73 28.17
CA ALA A 397 25.29 -22.84 29.20
C ALA A 397 25.22 -21.36 28.78
N VAL A 398 24.12 -20.68 29.14
CA VAL A 398 23.94 -19.23 28.98
C VAL A 398 24.43 -18.49 30.24
N PRO A 399 25.26 -17.44 30.14
CA PRO A 399 25.57 -16.61 31.29
C PRO A 399 24.46 -15.59 31.56
N ARG A 400 24.17 -15.46 32.85
CA ARG A 400 23.19 -14.58 33.48
C ARG A 400 23.75 -13.14 33.48
N LEU A 401 23.00 -12.17 32.93
CA LEU A 401 23.25 -10.74 33.19
C LEU A 401 22.02 -10.08 33.80
N GLU A 402 22.25 -9.41 34.93
CA GLU A 402 21.29 -8.69 35.74
C GLU A 402 20.95 -7.30 35.18
N LYS A 403 19.70 -6.88 35.47
CA LYS A 403 19.21 -5.54 35.84
C LYS A 403 19.61 -4.33 34.98
N ALA A 404 18.59 -3.73 34.37
CA ALA A 404 18.37 -2.28 34.47
C ALA A 404 16.86 -1.97 34.49
N ALA A 405 16.47 -1.15 35.45
CA ALA A 405 15.12 -0.69 35.71
C ALA A 405 14.61 0.29 34.64
N THR A 406 13.28 0.46 34.52
CA THR A 406 12.61 1.72 34.90
C THR A 406 11.11 1.65 34.58
N THR A 407 10.35 1.99 35.61
CA THR A 407 8.90 2.13 35.72
C THR A 407 8.36 3.24 34.82
N THR A 408 7.28 3.02 34.08
CA THR A 408 6.24 4.04 33.92
C THR A 408 4.89 3.40 33.60
N ARG A 409 3.92 3.63 34.49
CA ARG A 409 2.51 3.24 34.37
C ARG A 409 1.70 4.54 34.24
N PRO A 410 0.79 4.70 33.27
CA PRO A 410 -0.30 5.64 33.41
C PRO A 410 -1.55 4.91 33.94
N ALA A 411 -2.22 5.57 34.89
CA ALA A 411 -3.53 5.20 35.42
C ALA A 411 -4.66 5.69 34.48
N PRO A 412 -5.88 5.12 34.56
CA PRO A 412 -6.97 5.45 33.64
C PRO A 412 -7.71 6.72 34.09
N SER A 413 -8.09 7.56 33.14
CA SER A 413 -9.01 8.68 33.34
C SER A 413 -10.38 8.32 32.77
N ASP A 414 -11.35 8.09 33.65
CA ASP A 414 -12.77 8.19 33.35
C ASP A 414 -13.16 9.67 33.21
N ALA A 415 -13.78 10.03 32.09
CA ALA A 415 -14.82 11.08 31.99
C ALA A 415 -15.31 11.17 30.53
N SER A 416 -16.50 10.65 30.25
CA SER A 416 -17.33 11.10 29.12
C SER A 416 -18.59 11.75 29.70
N PRO A 417 -19.01 12.93 29.19
CA PRO A 417 -20.33 13.47 29.51
C PRO A 417 -21.40 12.93 28.55
N GLU A 418 -22.62 13.00 29.05
CA GLU A 418 -23.86 12.48 28.47
C GLU A 418 -24.46 13.40 27.40
N ALA A 419 -25.14 12.75 26.44
CA ALA A 419 -26.29 13.20 25.60
C ALA A 419 -26.11 14.25 24.48
N ALA A 420 -26.38 13.81 23.24
CA ALA A 420 -27.32 14.49 22.34
C ALA A 420 -27.94 13.50 21.34
N ASP A 421 -29.26 13.52 21.33
CA ASP A 421 -30.22 12.72 20.58
C ASP A 421 -30.36 13.26 19.15
N THR A 422 -30.17 12.41 18.13
CA THR A 422 -30.59 12.72 16.75
C THR A 422 -31.15 11.47 16.07
N ALA A 423 -32.43 11.55 15.76
CA ALA A 423 -33.26 10.55 15.12
C ALA A 423 -32.76 10.13 13.72
N THR A 424 -32.76 8.83 13.46
CA THR A 424 -32.56 8.22 12.14
C THR A 424 -33.91 8.01 11.46
N PRO A 425 -34.08 8.30 10.15
CA PRO A 425 -35.33 8.08 9.45
C PRO A 425 -35.60 6.59 9.15
N GLU A 426 -36.86 6.20 9.23
CA GLU A 426 -37.41 4.87 8.98
C GLU A 426 -37.37 4.50 7.47
N PRO A 427 -37.12 3.23 7.09
CA PRO A 427 -37.09 2.82 5.68
C PRO A 427 -38.51 2.65 5.09
N PRO A 428 -38.68 2.82 3.76
CA PRO A 428 -40.01 2.83 3.12
C PRO A 428 -40.66 1.43 3.02
N ASP A 429 -41.99 1.44 3.21
CA ASP A 429 -42.92 0.31 3.24
C ASP A 429 -43.04 -0.43 1.87
N PRO A 430 -42.87 -1.77 1.81
CA PRO A 430 -42.79 -2.53 0.55
C PRO A 430 -44.13 -2.72 -0.20
N LYS A 431 -45.20 -1.97 0.12
CA LYS A 431 -46.53 -2.14 -0.48
C LYS A 431 -46.97 -1.05 -1.46
N ARG A 432 -46.10 -0.11 -1.84
CA ARG A 432 -46.44 0.91 -2.85
C ARG A 432 -45.92 0.48 -4.23
N GLY A 433 -46.83 -0.06 -5.06
CA GLY A 433 -46.53 -0.49 -6.44
C GLY A 433 -45.96 0.65 -7.30
N LEU A 434 -44.96 0.33 -8.13
CA LEU A 434 -44.38 1.26 -9.10
C LEU A 434 -45.34 1.55 -10.27
N PRO A 435 -45.30 2.76 -10.86
CA PRO A 435 -46.08 3.09 -12.05
C PRO A 435 -45.57 2.35 -13.30
N VAL A 436 -46.51 1.82 -14.08
CA VAL A 436 -46.29 1.13 -15.35
C VAL A 436 -45.91 2.15 -16.45
N LEU A 437 -44.76 1.96 -17.09
CA LEU A 437 -44.37 2.66 -18.33
C LEU A 437 -45.06 2.03 -19.55
N PRO A 438 -45.53 2.82 -20.54
CA PRO A 438 -46.16 2.29 -21.75
C PRO A 438 -45.14 1.70 -22.74
N PRO A 439 -45.53 0.73 -23.59
CA PRO A 439 -44.62 0.06 -24.51
C PRO A 439 -44.30 0.90 -25.76
N ALA A 440 -43.07 0.77 -26.22
CA ALA A 440 -42.52 1.41 -27.42
C ALA A 440 -43.20 0.91 -28.72
N ALA A 441 -43.54 1.86 -29.59
CA ALA A 441 -44.13 1.60 -30.90
C ALA A 441 -43.12 0.96 -31.86
N ALA A 442 -43.53 -0.14 -32.50
CA ALA A 442 -42.85 -0.75 -33.62
C ALA A 442 -43.08 0.10 -34.89
N GLY A 443 -41.99 0.58 -35.50
CA GLY A 443 -42.00 1.21 -36.81
C GLY A 443 -42.09 0.15 -37.92
N ARG A 444 -43.07 0.32 -38.80
CA ARG A 444 -43.31 -0.45 -40.02
C ARG A 444 -42.76 0.31 -41.22
N GLU A 445 -42.37 -0.45 -42.24
CA GLU A 445 -41.82 -0.08 -43.55
C GLU A 445 -42.48 1.12 -44.25
N ALA A 446 -41.62 1.92 -44.90
CA ALA A 446 -41.79 2.47 -46.25
C ALA A 446 -40.40 2.75 -46.85
#